data_AF-A0A2V8XPI0-F1
#
_entry.id   AF-A0A2V8XPI0-F1
#
_cell.length_a   1.000
_cell.length_b   1.000
_cell.length_c   1.000
_cell.angle_alpha   90.00
_cell.angle_beta   90.00
_cell.angle_gamma   90.00
#
_symmetry.space_group_name_H-M   'P 1'
#
loop_
_entity.id
_entity.type
_entity.pdbx_description
1 polymer ?
#
loop_
_entity_poly.entity_id
_entity_poly.type
_entity_poly.pdbx_seq_one_letter_code
_entity_poly.pdbx_strand_id
1 'polypeptide(L)'
;MSFLAQLTDGSIHRVLVRGRLNIAGGLIAIAGMVGVTLLVYDLFKPVNRSLSLLAAFFSFVALTFEALRWQPQGVNIAIVFVGFYCLLIGYLIFRSTFLPRILGVLMAFGGLGWLTFLSPPLADYLSPYNLAPGILGEGSLTLWLLVVGVNVQGWKEQASTAAVRA
;
A
#
# COMPACT_ATOMS: atom_id res chain seq x y z
N MET A 1 40.07 15.58 23.13
CA MET A 1 38.75 15.69 23.80
C MET A 1 37.60 16.08 22.86
N SER A 2 37.69 15.85 21.53
CA SER A 2 36.71 16.38 20.56
C SER A 2 35.96 15.34 19.71
N PHE A 3 36.29 14.05 19.80
CA PHE A 3 35.62 12.99 19.03
C PHE A 3 34.43 12.35 19.79
N LEU A 4 34.53 12.25 21.13
CA LEU A 4 33.46 11.70 21.98
C LEU A 4 32.27 12.67 22.19
N ALA A 5 32.48 13.98 22.03
CA ALA A 5 31.41 14.99 22.14
C ALA A 5 30.57 15.13 20.85
N GLN A 6 31.12 14.79 19.68
CA GLN A 6 30.36 14.79 18.42
C GLN A 6 29.45 13.55 18.27
N LEU A 7 29.76 12.46 18.98
CA LEU A 7 28.96 11.23 18.95
C LEU A 7 27.70 11.30 19.83
N THR A 8 27.71 12.11 20.89
CA THR A 8 26.63 12.15 21.89
C THR A 8 25.52 13.15 21.61
N ASP A 9 25.81 14.30 20.99
CA ASP A 9 24.84 15.41 20.92
C ASP A 9 23.92 15.36 19.68
N GLY A 10 24.45 14.94 18.51
CA GLY A 10 23.69 14.97 17.25
C GLY A 10 23.22 13.62 16.73
N SER A 11 23.91 12.52 17.07
CA SER A 11 23.66 11.20 16.49
C SER A 11 22.69 10.38 17.33
N ILE A 12 22.78 10.47 18.65
CA ILE A 12 21.88 9.76 19.57
C ILE A 12 20.47 10.38 19.50
N HIS A 13 20.38 11.71 19.48
CA HIS A 13 19.09 12.38 19.31
C HIS A 13 18.48 12.09 17.93
N ARG A 14 19.29 12.03 16.85
CA ARG A 14 18.80 11.62 15.53
C ARG A 14 18.43 10.14 15.48
N VAL A 15 19.17 9.21 16.07
CA VAL A 15 18.82 7.78 16.09
C VAL A 15 17.61 7.51 16.97
N LEU A 16 17.48 8.20 18.11
CA LEU A 16 16.34 8.08 19.01
C LEU A 16 15.08 8.74 18.44
N VAL A 17 15.18 9.94 17.88
CA VAL A 17 14.08 10.64 17.20
C VAL A 17 13.70 9.91 15.92
N ARG A 18 14.65 9.47 15.09
CA ARG A 18 14.40 8.71 13.86
C ARG A 18 13.94 7.28 14.15
N GLY A 19 14.34 6.69 15.27
CA GLY A 19 13.83 5.41 15.77
C GLY A 19 12.37 5.54 16.24
N ARG A 20 12.05 6.55 17.06
CA ARG A 20 10.68 6.84 17.51
C ARG A 20 9.77 7.28 16.38
N LEU A 21 10.25 8.11 15.44
CA LEU A 21 9.52 8.52 14.24
C LEU A 21 9.31 7.35 13.29
N ASN A 22 10.30 6.47 13.13
CA ASN A 22 10.07 5.20 12.45
C ASN A 22 8.92 4.49 13.15
N ILE A 23 8.98 4.25 14.47
CA ILE A 23 7.96 3.51 15.27
C ILE A 23 6.56 4.07 15.08
N ALA A 24 6.39 5.36 15.33
CA ALA A 24 5.12 6.02 15.15
C ALA A 24 4.64 5.97 13.69
N GLY A 25 5.53 6.24 12.73
CA GLY A 25 5.19 6.23 11.31
C GLY A 25 4.72 4.86 10.82
N GLY A 26 5.40 3.79 11.21
CA GLY A 26 5.01 2.43 10.85
C GLY A 26 3.69 1.99 11.51
N LEU A 27 3.42 2.40 12.75
CA LEU A 27 2.12 2.11 13.39
C LEU A 27 0.97 2.84 12.69
N ILE A 28 1.18 4.10 12.29
CA ILE A 28 0.20 4.88 11.53
C ILE A 28 -0.02 4.26 10.14
N ALA A 29 1.06 3.85 9.47
CA ALA A 29 0.99 3.19 8.17
C ALA A 29 0.22 1.87 8.25
N ILE A 30 0.54 1.02 9.24
CA ILE A 30 -0.17 -0.23 9.52
C ILE A 30 -1.66 0.03 9.75
N ALA A 31 -2.01 0.99 10.62
CA ALA A 31 -3.40 1.32 10.91
C ALA A 31 -4.15 1.83 9.66
N GLY A 32 -3.51 2.69 8.87
CA GLY A 32 -4.04 3.21 7.61
C GLY A 32 -4.26 2.09 6.58
N MET A 33 -3.28 1.20 6.42
CA MET A 33 -3.34 0.06 5.52
C MET A 33 -4.44 -0.93 5.90
N VAL A 34 -4.68 -1.18 7.20
CA VAL A 34 -5.84 -1.97 7.63
C VAL A 34 -7.13 -1.30 7.18
N GLY A 35 -7.28 0.00 7.43
CA GLY A 35 -8.47 0.76 7.03
C GLY A 35 -8.70 0.73 5.52
N VAL A 36 -7.65 0.98 4.73
CA VAL A 36 -7.69 0.92 3.26
C VAL A 36 -8.02 -0.49 2.78
N THR A 37 -7.37 -1.52 3.33
CA THR A 37 -7.61 -2.91 2.95
C THR A 37 -9.05 -3.32 3.21
N LEU A 38 -9.63 -2.94 4.34
CA LEU A 38 -11.04 -3.22 4.66
C LEU A 38 -11.98 -2.46 3.73
N LEU A 39 -11.74 -1.17 3.49
CA LEU A 39 -12.55 -0.35 2.60
C LEU A 39 -12.55 -0.91 1.17
N VAL A 40 -11.38 -1.27 0.67
CA VAL A 40 -11.18 -1.86 -0.65
C VAL A 40 -11.82 -3.25 -0.71
N TYR A 41 -11.67 -4.07 0.34
CA TYR A 41 -12.34 -5.37 0.42
C TYR A 41 -13.87 -5.24 0.35
N ASP A 42 -14.47 -4.34 1.12
CA ASP A 42 -15.93 -4.13 1.11
C ASP A 42 -16.42 -3.56 -0.23
N LEU A 43 -15.60 -2.72 -0.87
CA LEU A 43 -15.91 -2.13 -2.17
C LEU A 43 -15.87 -3.16 -3.30
N PHE A 44 -14.88 -4.08 -3.31
CA PHE A 44 -14.70 -5.07 -4.37
C PHE A 44 -15.32 -6.44 -4.09
N LYS A 45 -15.80 -6.68 -2.86
CA LYS A 45 -16.62 -7.85 -2.49
C LYS A 45 -17.69 -8.23 -3.52
N PRO A 46 -18.49 -7.30 -4.09
CA PRO A 46 -19.48 -7.64 -5.12
C PRO A 46 -18.90 -7.99 -6.50
N VAL A 47 -17.63 -7.69 -6.79
CA VAL A 47 -17.01 -7.99 -8.10
C VAL A 47 -16.47 -9.41 -8.13
N ASN A 48 -15.64 -9.75 -7.14
CA ASN A 48 -15.08 -11.09 -7.00
C ASN A 48 -14.55 -11.31 -5.58
N ARG A 49 -15.22 -12.20 -4.84
CA ARG A 49 -14.88 -12.51 -3.45
C ARG A 49 -13.49 -13.14 -3.31
N SER A 50 -13.09 -13.99 -4.25
CA SER A 50 -11.80 -14.69 -4.21
C SER A 50 -10.61 -13.76 -4.45
N LEU A 51 -10.70 -12.87 -5.45
CA LEU A 51 -9.64 -11.90 -5.72
C LEU A 51 -9.50 -10.85 -4.61
N SER A 52 -10.62 -10.42 -4.03
CA SER A 52 -10.60 -9.48 -2.90
C SER A 52 -10.01 -10.12 -1.64
N LEU A 53 -10.31 -11.41 -1.38
CA LEU A 53 -9.67 -12.18 -0.32
C LEU A 53 -8.18 -12.35 -0.55
N LEU A 54 -7.77 -12.64 -1.78
CA LEU A 54 -6.36 -12.80 -2.13
C LEU A 54 -5.59 -11.49 -1.93
N ALA A 55 -6.18 -10.36 -2.32
CA ALA A 55 -5.62 -9.04 -2.06
C ALA A 55 -5.50 -8.78 -0.54
N ALA A 56 -6.54 -9.04 0.23
CA ALA A 56 -6.50 -8.88 1.69
C ALA A 56 -5.45 -9.78 2.36
N PHE A 57 -5.27 -11.01 1.86
CA PHE A 57 -4.25 -11.93 2.33
C PHE A 57 -2.84 -11.38 2.07
N PHE A 58 -2.59 -10.88 0.85
CA PHE A 58 -1.31 -10.25 0.53
C PHE A 58 -1.04 -9.00 1.38
N SER A 59 -2.05 -8.15 1.62
CA SER A 59 -1.93 -7.03 2.56
C SER A 59 -1.57 -7.52 3.97
N PHE A 60 -2.25 -8.55 4.48
CA PHE A 60 -1.97 -9.07 5.82
C PHE A 60 -0.53 -9.61 5.96
N VAL A 61 -0.03 -10.30 4.94
CA VAL A 61 1.36 -10.73 4.87
C VAL A 61 2.30 -9.52 4.87
N ALA A 62 2.02 -8.51 4.04
CA ALA A 62 2.80 -7.28 4.01
C ALA A 62 2.85 -6.60 5.39
N LEU A 63 1.71 -6.44 6.06
CA LEU A 63 1.62 -5.91 7.43
C LEU A 63 2.45 -6.70 8.43
N THR A 64 2.44 -8.03 8.32
CA THR A 64 3.21 -8.90 9.21
C THR A 64 4.70 -8.66 9.05
N PHE A 65 5.18 -8.57 7.81
CA PHE A 65 6.58 -8.25 7.53
C PHE A 65 6.96 -6.81 7.87
N GLU A 66 6.01 -5.87 7.74
CA GLU A 66 6.20 -4.48 8.13
C GLU A 66 6.23 -4.29 9.65
N ALA A 67 5.52 -5.13 10.41
CA ALA A 67 5.70 -5.22 11.87
C ALA A 67 7.14 -5.63 12.24
N LEU A 68 7.80 -6.40 11.36
CA LEU A 68 9.22 -6.80 11.47
C LEU A 68 10.21 -5.78 10.87
N ARG A 69 9.80 -4.53 10.64
CA ARG A 69 10.66 -3.43 10.14
C ARG A 69 11.98 -3.18 10.89
N TRP A 70 12.13 -3.71 12.10
CA TRP A 70 13.40 -3.67 12.83
C TRP A 70 14.49 -4.42 12.05
N GLN A 71 14.10 -5.36 11.19
CA GLN A 71 14.96 -6.04 10.23
C GLN A 71 14.89 -5.34 8.87
N PRO A 72 16.01 -4.87 8.30
CA PRO A 72 16.04 -4.23 6.97
C PRO A 72 15.46 -5.12 5.86
N GLN A 73 15.60 -6.44 6.01
CA GLN A 73 15.07 -7.44 5.08
C GLN A 73 13.53 -7.54 5.13
N GLY A 74 12.93 -7.32 6.30
CA GLY A 74 11.47 -7.40 6.48
C GLY A 74 10.72 -6.31 5.72
N VAL A 75 11.26 -5.08 5.72
CA VAL A 75 10.68 -3.93 5.00
C VAL A 75 10.67 -4.17 3.48
N ASN A 76 11.76 -4.70 2.92
CA ASN A 76 11.84 -4.99 1.49
C ASN A 76 10.81 -6.04 1.08
N ILE A 77 10.68 -7.11 1.87
CA ILE A 77 9.69 -8.17 1.61
C ILE A 77 8.27 -7.60 1.70
N ALA A 78 7.96 -6.78 2.70
CA ALA A 78 6.66 -6.14 2.85
C ALA A 78 6.28 -5.32 1.61
N ILE A 79 7.21 -4.51 1.09
CA ILE A 79 7.00 -3.68 -0.10
C ILE A 79 6.69 -4.52 -1.34
N VAL A 80 7.37 -5.65 -1.54
CA VAL A 80 7.07 -6.53 -2.69
C VAL A 80 5.62 -7.04 -2.61
N PHE A 81 5.18 -7.45 -1.42
CA PHE A 81 3.80 -7.89 -1.20
C PHE A 81 2.79 -6.75 -1.38
N VAL A 82 3.12 -5.52 -0.98
CA VAL A 82 2.31 -4.32 -1.27
C VAL A 82 2.22 -4.07 -2.78
N GLY A 83 3.29 -4.30 -3.53
CA GLY A 83 3.29 -4.22 -5.00
C GLY A 83 2.32 -5.20 -5.65
N PHE A 84 2.33 -6.46 -5.18
CA PHE A 84 1.35 -7.48 -5.62
C PHE A 84 -0.08 -7.11 -5.24
N TYR A 85 -0.30 -6.61 -4.02
CA TYR A 85 -1.60 -6.11 -3.59
C TYR A 85 -2.10 -4.99 -4.52
N CYS A 86 -1.26 -3.99 -4.83
CA CYS A 86 -1.61 -2.89 -5.74
C CYS A 86 -1.94 -3.37 -7.16
N LEU A 87 -1.22 -4.37 -7.67
CA LEU A 87 -1.52 -5.00 -8.96
C LEU A 87 -2.87 -5.71 -8.96
N LEU A 88 -3.19 -6.47 -7.90
CA LEU A 88 -4.49 -7.12 -7.76
C LEU A 88 -5.64 -6.09 -7.67
N ILE A 89 -5.47 -5.03 -6.86
CA ILE A 89 -6.46 -3.96 -6.76
C ILE A 89 -6.61 -3.21 -8.08
N GLY A 90 -5.51 -2.88 -8.76
CA GLY A 90 -5.53 -2.27 -10.09
C GLY A 90 -6.30 -3.11 -11.10
N TYR A 91 -6.10 -4.42 -11.07
CA TYR A 91 -6.84 -5.36 -11.92
C TYR A 91 -8.34 -5.46 -11.57
N LEU A 92 -8.68 -5.48 -10.27
CA LEU A 92 -10.07 -5.42 -9.80
C LEU A 92 -10.77 -4.14 -10.24
N ILE A 93 -10.09 -2.99 -10.15
CA ILE A 93 -10.60 -1.71 -10.65
C ILE A 93 -10.83 -1.76 -12.14
N PHE A 94 -9.89 -2.31 -12.91
CA PHE A 94 -10.01 -2.43 -14.36
C PHE A 94 -11.21 -3.28 -14.79
N ARG A 95 -11.52 -4.33 -14.02
CA ARG A 95 -12.70 -5.19 -14.23
C ARG A 95 -14.00 -4.58 -13.70
N SER A 96 -13.94 -3.71 -12.71
CA SER A 96 -15.11 -3.03 -12.17
C SER A 96 -15.63 -1.98 -13.16
N THR A 97 -16.96 -1.87 -13.33
CA THR A 97 -17.57 -0.82 -14.16
C THR A 97 -17.93 0.42 -13.35
N PHE A 98 -17.78 0.38 -12.03
CA PHE A 98 -18.16 1.47 -11.11
C PHE A 98 -17.02 2.47 -10.82
N LEU A 99 -15.77 2.14 -11.17
CA LEU A 99 -14.60 3.02 -11.09
C LEU A 99 -13.98 3.25 -12.48
N PRO A 100 -13.38 4.42 -12.74
CA PRO A 100 -12.68 4.66 -13.99
C PRO A 100 -11.42 3.80 -14.10
N ARG A 101 -11.29 3.08 -15.22
CA ARG A 101 -10.18 2.15 -15.49
C ARG A 101 -8.79 2.81 -15.40
N ILE A 102 -8.71 4.12 -15.64
CA ILE A 102 -7.48 4.91 -15.57
C ILE A 102 -6.87 4.83 -14.16
N LEU A 103 -7.68 4.83 -13.11
CA LEU A 103 -7.19 4.66 -11.73
C LEU A 103 -6.61 3.27 -11.50
N GLY A 104 -7.23 2.24 -12.08
CA GLY A 104 -6.73 0.86 -11.99
C GLY A 104 -5.36 0.72 -12.67
N VAL A 105 -5.19 1.34 -13.84
CA VAL A 105 -3.90 1.36 -14.55
C VAL A 105 -2.85 2.13 -13.74
N LEU A 106 -3.21 3.29 -13.19
CA LEU A 106 -2.30 4.08 -12.36
C LEU A 106 -1.86 3.32 -11.11
N MET A 107 -2.79 2.63 -10.44
CA MET A 107 -2.53 1.77 -9.28
C MET A 107 -1.63 0.59 -9.63
N ALA A 108 -1.86 -0.05 -10.79
CA ALA A 108 -1.02 -1.15 -11.27
C ALA A 108 0.41 -0.67 -11.60
N PHE A 109 0.55 0.53 -12.19
CA PHE A 109 1.85 1.17 -12.39
C PHE A 109 2.55 1.49 -11.06
N GLY A 110 1.81 1.96 -10.05
CA GLY A 110 2.33 2.13 -8.69
C GLY A 110 2.83 0.80 -8.09
N GLY A 111 2.06 -0.28 -8.27
CA GLY A 111 2.44 -1.64 -7.87
C GLY A 111 3.73 -2.14 -8.55
N LEU A 112 3.87 -1.93 -9.85
CA LEU A 112 5.09 -2.23 -10.60
C LEU A 112 6.29 -1.42 -10.09
N GLY A 113 6.07 -0.17 -9.66
CA GLY A 113 7.07 0.64 -8.98
C GLY A 113 7.59 -0.04 -7.71
N TRP A 114 6.70 -0.59 -6.88
CA TRP A 114 7.09 -1.32 -5.68
C TRP A 114 7.86 -2.61 -5.95
N LEU A 115 7.61 -3.29 -7.09
CA LEU A 115 8.40 -4.47 -7.47
C LEU A 115 9.89 -4.14 -7.72
N THR A 116 10.27 -2.89 -7.97
CA THR A 116 11.70 -2.53 -8.10
C THR A 116 12.50 -2.72 -6.80
N PHE A 117 11.82 -2.79 -5.64
CA PHE A 117 12.44 -3.15 -4.36
C PHE A 117 12.80 -4.64 -4.24
N LEU A 118 12.52 -5.48 -5.25
CA LEU A 118 13.08 -6.84 -5.31
C LEU A 118 14.62 -6.87 -5.28
N SER A 119 15.29 -5.77 -5.65
CA SER A 119 16.74 -5.68 -5.60
C SER A 119 17.19 -4.53 -4.69
N PRO A 120 17.87 -4.82 -3.55
CA PRO A 120 18.41 -3.81 -2.64
C PRO A 120 19.33 -2.76 -3.30
N PRO A 121 20.22 -3.12 -4.26
CA PRO A 121 21.09 -2.13 -4.92
C PRO A 121 20.32 -1.11 -5.77
N LEU A 122 19.21 -1.52 -6.37
CA LEU A 122 18.39 -0.67 -7.23
C LEU A 122 17.48 0.25 -6.38
N ALA A 123 17.03 -0.22 -5.23
CA ALA A 123 16.29 0.59 -4.26
C ALA A 123 17.12 1.73 -3.68
N ASP A 124 18.41 1.49 -3.37
CA ASP A 124 19.32 2.53 -2.88
C ASP A 124 19.66 3.57 -3.97
N TYR A 125 19.72 3.15 -5.24
CA TYR A 125 20.01 4.06 -6.36
C TYR A 125 18.81 4.95 -6.75
N LEU A 126 17.59 4.46 -6.56
CA LEU A 126 16.34 5.16 -6.88
C LEU A 126 15.66 5.80 -5.66
N SER A 127 16.27 5.70 -4.48
CA SER A 127 15.83 6.43 -3.28
C SER A 127 16.13 7.93 -3.43
N PRO A 128 15.17 8.85 -3.25
CA PRO A 128 13.84 8.67 -2.65
C PRO A 128 12.68 8.57 -3.67
N TYR A 129 12.96 8.63 -4.97
CA TYR A 129 11.94 8.64 -6.03
C TYR A 129 11.09 7.37 -6.07
N ASN A 130 11.62 6.25 -5.60
CA ASN A 130 10.93 4.96 -5.53
C ASN A 130 9.74 4.91 -4.56
N LEU A 131 9.61 5.87 -3.64
CA LEU A 131 8.43 6.02 -2.76
C LEU A 131 7.27 6.75 -3.45
N ALA A 132 7.56 7.50 -4.52
CA ALA A 132 6.57 8.31 -5.23
C ALA A 132 5.46 7.47 -5.91
N PRO A 133 5.73 6.33 -6.57
CA PRO A 133 4.70 5.58 -7.29
C PRO A 133 3.61 5.02 -6.35
N GLY A 134 3.99 4.59 -5.15
CA GLY A 134 3.05 4.08 -4.16
C GLY A 134 2.15 5.15 -3.57
N ILE A 135 2.75 6.28 -3.16
CA ILE A 135 2.00 7.44 -2.66
C ILE A 135 1.10 8.01 -3.77
N LEU A 136 1.57 8.03 -5.01
CA LEU A 136 0.78 8.48 -6.15
C LEU A 136 -0.35 7.51 -6.46
N GLY A 137 -0.13 6.20 -6.43
CA GLY A 137 -1.15 5.19 -6.67
C GLY A 137 -2.26 5.22 -5.61
N GLU A 138 -1.88 5.04 -4.34
CA GLU A 138 -2.83 5.03 -3.23
C GLU A 138 -3.44 6.41 -3.00
N GLY A 139 -2.60 7.46 -3.00
CA GLY A 139 -3.05 8.83 -2.82
C GLY A 139 -4.03 9.27 -3.92
N SER A 140 -3.78 8.93 -5.18
CA SER A 140 -4.72 9.26 -6.26
C SER A 140 -6.04 8.51 -6.12
N LEU A 141 -6.00 7.22 -5.71
CA LEU A 141 -7.21 6.45 -5.48
C LEU A 141 -8.03 7.02 -4.32
N THR A 142 -7.38 7.31 -3.19
CA THR A 142 -8.02 7.90 -2.01
C THR A 142 -8.60 9.28 -2.32
N LEU A 143 -7.85 10.14 -3.02
CA LEU A 143 -8.32 11.48 -3.40
C LEU A 143 -9.53 11.38 -4.34
N TRP A 144 -9.51 10.44 -5.29
CA TRP A 144 -10.64 10.22 -6.18
C TRP A 144 -11.88 9.75 -5.43
N LEU A 145 -11.73 8.78 -4.52
CA LEU A 145 -12.83 8.29 -3.69
C LEU A 145 -13.40 9.39 -2.77
N LEU A 146 -12.57 10.31 -2.30
CA LEU A 146 -13.00 11.45 -1.48
C LEU A 146 -13.72 12.53 -2.28
N VAL A 147 -13.26 12.83 -3.50
CA VAL A 147 -13.78 13.96 -4.31
C VAL A 147 -14.94 13.55 -5.21
N VAL A 148 -14.80 12.43 -5.93
CA VAL A 148 -15.76 11.97 -6.94
C VAL A 148 -16.61 10.82 -6.40
N GLY A 149 -16.02 9.96 -5.58
CA GLY A 149 -16.68 8.75 -5.08
C GLY A 149 -16.86 7.67 -6.15
N VAL A 150 -17.65 6.66 -5.81
CA VAL A 150 -17.92 5.49 -6.65
C VAL A 150 -19.28 5.66 -7.35
N ASN A 151 -19.40 5.17 -8.59
CA ASN A 151 -20.69 5.08 -9.24
C ASN A 151 -21.58 4.05 -8.52
N VAL A 152 -22.44 4.54 -7.63
CA VAL A 152 -23.31 3.74 -6.75
C VAL A 152 -24.29 2.87 -7.55
N GLN A 153 -24.79 3.35 -8.69
CA GLN A 153 -25.73 2.58 -9.51
C GLN A 153 -25.05 1.34 -10.10
N GLY A 154 -23.88 1.52 -10.74
CA GLY A 154 -23.10 0.40 -11.28
C GLY A 154 -22.62 -0.57 -10.19
N TRP A 155 -22.30 -0.05 -9.00
CA TRP A 155 -21.93 -0.88 -7.85
C TRP A 155 -23.11 -1.71 -7.32
N LYS A 156 -24.30 -1.11 -7.15
CA LYS A 156 -25.52 -1.81 -6.70
C LYS A 156 -25.95 -2.89 -7.68
N GLU A 157 -25.86 -2.63 -8.98
CA GLU A 157 -26.22 -3.59 -10.03
C GLU A 157 -25.28 -4.81 -10.01
N GLN A 158 -23.98 -4.58 -9.86
CA GLN A 158 -23.01 -5.68 -9.68
C GLN A 158 -23.20 -6.43 -8.36
N ALA A 159 -23.46 -5.72 -7.26
CA ALA A 159 -23.74 -6.34 -5.97
C ALA A 159 -25.00 -7.22 -5.98
N SER A 160 -26.07 -6.76 -6.63
CA SER A 160 -27.30 -7.54 -6.80
C SER A 160 -27.06 -8.78 -7.67
N THR A 161 -26.33 -8.64 -8.78
CA THR A 161 -25.99 -9.77 -9.67
C THR A 161 -25.11 -10.81 -8.96
N ALA A 162 -24.17 -10.37 -8.13
CA ALA A 162 -23.32 -11.26 -7.34
C ALA A 162 -24.11 -11.97 -6.23
N ALA A 163 -25.06 -11.29 -5.59
CA ALA A 163 -25.94 -11.92 -4.59
C ALA A 163 -26.86 -12.99 -5.21
N VAL A 164 -27.26 -12.83 -6.48
CA VAL A 164 -28.06 -13.82 -7.21
C VAL A 164 -27.22 -15.03 -7.68
N ARG A 165 -25.91 -14.86 -7.84
CA ARG A 165 -24.98 -15.91 -8.31
C ARG A 165 -24.29 -16.71 -7.20
N ALA A 166 -24.42 -16.27 -5.94
CA ALA A 166 -23.79 -16.88 -4.76
C ALA A 166 -24.71 -17.91 -4.10
#